data_AF-A0A358DBZ2-F1
#
_entry.id   AF-A0A358DBZ2-F1
#
_cell.length_a   1.000
_cell.length_b   1.000
_cell.length_c   1.000
_cell.angle_alpha   90.00
_cell.angle_beta   90.00
_cell.angle_gamma   90.00
#
_symmetry.space_group_name_H-M   'P 1'
#
loop_
_entity.id
_entity.type
_entity.pdbx_description
1 polymer ?
#
loop_
_entity_poly.entity_id
_entity_poly.type
_entity_poly.pdbx_seq_one_letter_code
_entity_poly.pdbx_strand_id
1 'polypeptide(L)' 'MRQNPSFAMTDVGELRRIVEQNPWATLVSSTDDGLVASHYAVLLDDTRDDLTVVGHVGKP' A
#
# COMPACT_ATOMS: atom_id res chain seq x y z
N MET A 1 -6.96 3.75 -14.30
CA MET A 1 -7.25 5.16 -13.93
C MET A 1 -6.81 6.08 -15.05
N ARG A 2 -7.54 7.17 -15.31
CA ARG A 2 -7.10 8.23 -16.23
C ARG A 2 -5.99 9.03 -15.56
N GLN A 3 -4.89 9.28 -16.27
CA GLN A 3 -3.78 10.10 -15.77
C GLN A 3 -4.26 11.52 -15.42
N ASN A 4 -3.82 12.02 -14.28
CA ASN A 4 -4.06 13.39 -13.85
C ASN A 4 -2.77 13.97 -13.24
N PRO A 5 -1.94 14.67 -14.05
CA PRO A 5 -0.63 15.17 -13.63
C PRO A 5 -0.68 16.08 -12.41
N SER A 6 -1.78 16.80 -12.19
CA SER A 6 -1.95 17.71 -11.05
C SER A 6 -1.97 16.99 -9.69
N PHE A 7 -2.15 15.67 -9.68
CA PHE A 7 -2.16 14.85 -8.46
C PHE A 7 -1.03 13.80 -8.45
N ALA A 8 -0.05 13.91 -9.36
CA ALA A 8 1.10 13.03 -9.34
C ALA A 8 1.95 13.34 -8.10
N MET A 9 2.02 12.39 -7.16
CA MET A 9 2.90 12.41 -6.00
C MET A 9 3.97 11.35 -6.22
N THR A 10 5.24 11.76 -6.28
CA THR A 10 6.38 10.84 -6.49
C THR A 10 7.41 10.88 -5.37
N ASP A 11 7.19 11.70 -4.34
CA ASP A 11 8.09 11.80 -3.20
C ASP A 11 7.88 10.59 -2.26
N VAL A 12 8.91 9.75 -2.16
CA VAL A 12 8.90 8.56 -1.30
C VAL A 12 8.78 8.91 0.18
N GLY A 13 9.40 9.99 0.65
CA GLY A 13 9.31 10.42 2.05
C GLY A 13 7.88 10.81 2.41
N GLU A 14 7.19 11.49 1.50
CA GLU A 14 5.79 11.85 1.68
C GLU A 14 4.87 10.62 1.65
N LEU A 15 5.12 9.67 0.75
CA LEU A 15 4.39 8.40 0.73
C LEU A 15 4.58 7.61 2.03
N ARG A 16 5.81 7.55 2.57
CA ARG A 16 6.09 6.92 3.87
C ARG A 16 5.31 7.61 4.99
N ARG A 17 5.34 8.95 5.05
CA ARG A 17 4.60 9.74 6.04
C ARG A 17 3.08 9.45 6.00
N ILE A 18 2.50 9.33 4.81
CA ILE A 18 1.07 9.00 4.65
C ILE A 18 0.75 7.62 5.22
N VAL A 19 1.57 6.60 4.90
CA VAL A 19 1.39 5.23 5.39
C VAL A 19 1.53 5.17 6.91
N GLU A 20 2.53 5.86 7.47
CA GLU A 20 2.74 5.92 8.93
C GLU A 20 1.53 6.52 9.66
N GLN A 21 0.92 7.57 9.11
CA GLN A 21 -0.26 8.21 9.70
C GLN A 21 -1.57 7.45 9.43
N ASN A 22 -1.61 6.63 8.37
CA ASN A 22 -2.80 5.92 7.90
C ASN A 22 -2.41 4.48 7.51
N PRO A 23 -2.17 3.58 8.48
CA PRO A 23 -1.56 2.27 8.24
C PRO A 23 -2.57 1.23 7.74
N TRP A 24 -3.46 1.63 6.82
CA TRP A 24 -4.48 0.78 6.23
C TRP A 24 -4.35 0.79 4.71
N ALA A 25 -4.35 -0.39 4.11
CA ALA A 25 -4.28 -0.54 2.66
C ALA A 25 -5.35 -1.49 2.14
N THR A 26 -5.77 -1.25 0.91
CA THR A 26 -6.55 -2.21 0.12
C THR A 26 -5.60 -2.95 -0.80
N LEU A 27 -5.40 -4.24 -0.55
CA LEU A 27 -4.60 -5.12 -1.39
C LEU A 27 -5.54 -5.77 -2.42
N VAL A 28 -5.28 -5.50 -3.70
CA VAL A 28 -6.08 -6.03 -4.81
C VAL A 28 -5.24 -7.06 -5.55
N SER A 29 -5.74 -8.29 -5.62
CA SER A 29 -5.13 -9.39 -6.37
C SER A 29 -5.97 -9.73 -7.60
N SER A 30 -5.32 -10.04 -8.71
CA SER A 30 -5.95 -10.61 -9.89
C SER A 30 -5.77 -12.13 -9.86
N THR A 31 -6.88 -12.86 -9.83
CA THR A 31 -6.91 -14.34 -9.84
C THR A 31 -7.66 -14.84 -11.07
N ASP A 32 -7.63 -16.15 -11.33
CA ASP A 32 -8.38 -16.76 -12.44
C ASP A 32 -9.91 -16.60 -12.27
N ASP A 33 -10.38 -16.46 -11.03
CA ASP A 33 -11.79 -16.21 -10.69
C ASP A 33 -12.16 -14.71 -10.66
N GLY A 34 -11.20 -13.83 -10.99
CA GLY A 34 -11.37 -12.38 -11.02
C GLY A 34 -10.61 -11.63 -9.92
N LEU A 35 -11.00 -10.37 -9.70
CA LEU A 35 -10.34 -9.49 -8.73
C LEU A 35 -10.82 -9.78 -7.30
N VAL A 36 -9.87 -9.97 -6.39
CA VAL A 36 -10.12 -10.07 -4.95
C VAL A 36 -9.49 -8.87 -4.26
N ALA A 37 -10.29 -8.14 -3.48
CA ALA A 37 -9.83 -7.01 -2.68
C ALA A 37 -9.94 -7.33 -1.19
N SER A 38 -8.92 -6.97 -0.43
CA SER A 38 -8.87 -7.15 1.01
C SER A 38 -8.34 -5.90 1.69
N HIS A 39 -8.79 -5.64 2.91
CA HIS A 39 -8.40 -4.46 3.68
C HIS A 39 -7.54 -4.89 4.87
N TYR A 40 -6.29 -4.46 4.90
CA TYR A 40 -5.29 -4.89 5.88
C TYR A 40 -4.60 -3.71 6.52
N ALA A 41 -4.24 -3.89 7.79
CA ALA A 41 -3.24 -3.05 8.42
C ALA A 41 -1.88 -3.32 7.77
N VAL A 42 -1.17 -2.25 7.40
CA VAL A 42 0.19 -2.30 6.87
C VAL A 42 1.06 -1.29 7.60
N LEU A 43 2.30 -1.66 7.88
CA LEU A 43 3.30 -0.82 8.53
C LEU A 43 4.49 -0.63 7.59
N LEU A 44 5.27 0.43 7.81
CA LEU A 44 6.58 0.55 7.17
C LEU A 44 7.56 -0.44 7.79
N ASP A 45 8.44 -0.98 6.95
CA ASP A 45 9.60 -1.74 7.41
C ASP A 45 10.67 -0.75 7.93
N ASP A 46 11.02 -0.85 9.21
CA ASP A 46 12.00 0.02 9.87
C ASP A 46 13.44 -0.38 9.58
N THR A 47 13.66 -1.55 9.00
CA THR A 47 14.98 -2.04 8.58
C THR A 47 15.36 -1.64 7.16
N ARG A 48 14.44 -0.99 6.43
CA ARG A 48 14.63 -0.60 5.02
C ARG A 48 14.41 0.88 4.75
N ASP A 49 15.36 1.46 4.03
CA ASP A 49 15.38 2.86 3.60
C ASP A 49 14.47 3.15 2.39
N ASP A 50 13.98 2.11 1.71
CA ASP A 50 13.07 2.21 0.56
C ASP A 50 11.58 2.22 0.98
N LEU A 51 10.64 2.38 0.05
CA LEU A 51 9.21 2.26 0.36
C LEU A 51 8.83 0.78 0.47
N THR A 52 9.08 0.18 1.63
CA THR A 52 8.65 -1.18 1.96
C THR A 52 7.55 -1.15 3.00
N VAL A 53 6.47 -1.89 2.71
CA VAL A 53 5.37 -2.13 3.65
C VAL A 53 5.29 -3.61 4.04
N VAL A 54 4.96 -3.86 5.31
CA VAL A 54 4.72 -5.19 5.87
C VAL A 54 3.29 -5.27 6.40
N GLY A 55 2.65 -6.41 6.25
CA GLY A 55 1.30 -6.64 6.75
C GLY A 55 1.13 -8.11 7.12
N HIS A 56 0.42 -8.39 8.22
CA HIS A 56 0.09 -9.75 8.59
C HIS A 56 -1.17 -10.19 7.85
N VAL A 57 -0.99 -11.06 6.85
CA VAL A 57 -2.11 -11.70 6.17
C VAL A 57 -2.48 -12.94 6.98
N GLY A 58 -3.39 -12.75 7.93
CA GLY A 58 -3.98 -13.87 8.67
C GLY A 58 -4.70 -14.78 7.67
N LYS A 59 -4.15 -15.97 7.44
CA LYS A 59 -4.87 -17.05 6.78
C LYS A 59 -5.65 -17.80 7.88
N PRO A 60 -6.98 -17.99 7.76
CA PRO A 60 -7.66 -19.05 8.48
C PRO A 60 -7.12 -20.42 8.05
#